data_AF-A0A7X8EEF4-F1
#
_entry.id   AF-A0A7X8EEF4-F1
#
_cell.length_a   1.000
_cell.length_b   1.000
_cell.length_c   1.000
_cell.angle_alpha   90.00
_cell.angle_beta   90.00
_cell.angle_gamma   90.00
#
_symmetry.space_group_name_H-M   'P 1'
#
loop_
_entity.id
_entity.type
_entity.pdbx_description
1 polymer ?
#
loop_
_entity_poly.entity_id
_entity_poly.type
_entity_poly.pdbx_seq_one_letter_code
_entity_poly.pdbx_strand_id
1 'polypeptide(L)'
;MKSTDTPLLEGILKEAAESAKNHLEDARMQARKILDRARDRAEEEVAAQKRATDEKVKQIQLRLATNKASAKRKAALRQVDDSYHRVMDAVLVALDCNTLRPHLPYWIAEAAIGLDRKEARVSFSRLCPVTEEDLKKAEALILKATGAKIRLHLEEKYIQGLGVVLTSLDGSTSFNNQVDIRLRRFERLIRSMIQERA
;
A
#
# COMPACT_ATOMS: atom_id res chain seq x y z
N MET A 1 -73.73 47.11 -72.43
CA MET A 1 -72.34 47.01 -71.92
C MET A 1 -72.21 45.66 -71.23
N LYS A 2 -71.85 44.63 -72.00
CA LYS A 2 -70.66 43.78 -71.82
C LYS A 2 -70.54 43.16 -70.41
N SER A 3 -71.32 42.11 -70.21
CA SER A 3 -71.17 41.14 -69.13
C SER A 3 -70.12 40.11 -69.58
N THR A 4 -68.84 40.48 -69.48
CA THR A 4 -67.69 39.65 -69.88
C THR A 4 -66.81 39.22 -68.70
N ASP A 5 -67.12 39.65 -67.47
CA ASP A 5 -66.25 39.44 -66.30
C ASP A 5 -66.60 38.22 -65.43
N THR A 6 -67.81 37.66 -65.54
CA THR A 6 -68.28 36.59 -64.65
C THR A 6 -67.50 35.26 -64.78
N PRO A 7 -67.19 34.75 -65.99
CA PRO A 7 -66.44 33.50 -66.15
C PRO A 7 -64.96 33.62 -65.77
N LEU A 8 -64.37 34.81 -65.96
CA LEU A 8 -62.97 35.09 -65.61
C LEU A 8 -62.80 35.20 -64.09
N LEU A 9 -63.73 35.89 -63.41
CA LEU A 9 -63.79 35.99 -61.95
C LEU A 9 -64.01 34.63 -61.29
N GLU A 10 -64.91 33.79 -61.83
CA GLU A 10 -65.10 32.42 -61.33
C GLU A 10 -63.85 31.55 -61.51
N GLY A 11 -63.14 31.69 -62.64
CA GLY A 11 -61.86 31.03 -62.87
C GLY A 11 -60.80 31.44 -61.84
N ILE A 12 -60.64 32.73 -61.59
CA ILE A 12 -59.70 33.27 -60.60
C ILE A 12 -60.05 32.83 -59.18
N LEU A 13 -61.34 32.82 -58.81
CA LEU A 13 -61.79 32.36 -57.49
C LEU A 13 -61.54 30.86 -57.30
N LYS A 14 -61.76 30.06 -58.35
CA LYS A 14 -61.50 28.61 -58.32
C LYS A 14 -60.00 28.32 -58.22
N GLU A 15 -59.18 29.01 -58.99
CA GLU A 15 -57.72 28.88 -58.97
C GLU A 15 -57.14 29.35 -57.63
N ALA A 16 -57.65 30.45 -57.05
CA ALA A 16 -57.28 30.91 -55.72
C ALA A 16 -57.69 29.91 -54.62
N ALA A 17 -58.86 29.27 -54.74
CA ALA A 17 -59.32 28.25 -53.80
C ALA A 17 -58.49 26.96 -53.88
N GLU A 18 -58.15 26.51 -55.10
CA GLU A 18 -57.25 25.37 -55.32
C GLU A 18 -55.82 25.66 -54.81
N SER A 19 -55.30 26.86 -55.08
CA SER A 19 -54.00 27.31 -54.58
C SER A 19 -53.97 27.38 -53.04
N ALA A 20 -55.01 27.96 -52.42
CA ALA A 20 -55.13 28.00 -50.96
C ALA A 20 -55.21 26.60 -50.34
N LYS A 21 -55.94 25.68 -50.98
CA LYS A 21 -56.02 24.27 -50.54
C LYS A 21 -54.65 23.59 -50.62
N ASN A 22 -53.94 23.74 -51.75
CA ASN A 22 -52.61 23.18 -51.94
C ASN A 22 -51.62 23.74 -50.91
N HIS A 23 -51.64 25.06 -50.66
CA HIS A 23 -50.81 25.68 -49.62
C HIS A 23 -51.11 25.16 -48.21
N LEU A 24 -52.38 24.92 -47.86
CA LEU A 24 -52.75 24.34 -46.58
C LEU A 24 -52.30 22.88 -46.45
N GLU A 25 -52.42 22.08 -47.52
CA GLU A 25 -51.95 20.70 -47.54
C GLU A 25 -50.42 20.62 -47.43
N ASP A 26 -49.70 21.48 -48.15
CA ASP A 26 -48.25 21.59 -48.08
C ASP A 26 -47.77 22.04 -46.69
N ALA A 27 -48.41 23.06 -46.10
CA ALA A 27 -48.10 23.53 -44.75
C ALA A 27 -48.32 22.43 -43.70
N ARG A 28 -49.41 21.65 -43.83
CA ARG A 28 -49.68 20.49 -42.96
C ARG A 28 -48.63 19.39 -43.14
N MET A 29 -48.23 19.10 -44.39
CA MET A 29 -47.20 18.10 -44.67
C MET A 29 -45.84 18.53 -44.11
N GLN A 30 -45.47 19.80 -44.25
CA GLN A 30 -44.25 20.36 -43.68
C GLN A 30 -44.27 20.34 -42.15
N ALA A 31 -45.38 20.74 -41.52
CA ALA A 31 -45.53 20.67 -40.06
C ALA A 31 -45.37 19.24 -39.53
N ARG A 32 -45.95 18.24 -40.21
CA ARG A 32 -45.76 16.80 -39.87
C ARG A 32 -44.30 16.39 -40.00
N LYS A 33 -43.64 16.72 -41.11
CA LYS A 33 -42.21 16.42 -41.31
C LYS A 33 -41.31 17.06 -40.25
N ILE A 34 -41.65 18.27 -39.79
CA ILE A 34 -40.92 18.96 -38.71
C ILE A 34 -41.11 18.20 -37.39
N LEU A 35 -42.35 17.82 -37.06
CA LEU A 35 -42.65 17.07 -35.84
C LEU A 35 -41.97 15.70 -35.82
N ASP A 36 -42.01 14.96 -36.92
CA ASP A 36 -41.37 13.64 -37.02
C ASP A 36 -39.85 13.77 -36.87
N ARG A 37 -39.21 14.73 -37.55
CA ARG A 37 -37.77 14.99 -37.39
C ARG A 37 -37.39 15.42 -35.99
N ALA A 38 -38.22 16.24 -35.33
CA ALA A 38 -37.98 16.65 -33.96
C ALA A 38 -38.09 15.47 -32.98
N ARG A 39 -39.05 14.58 -33.23
CA ARG A 39 -39.22 13.34 -32.46
C ARG A 39 -38.03 12.40 -32.65
N ASP A 40 -37.62 12.13 -33.88
CA ASP A 40 -36.50 11.24 -34.18
C ASP A 40 -35.22 11.75 -33.51
N ARG A 41 -34.93 13.05 -33.60
CA ARG A 41 -33.78 13.67 -32.92
C ARG A 41 -33.87 13.56 -31.41
N ALA A 42 -35.05 13.78 -30.82
CA ALA A 42 -35.24 13.64 -29.38
C ALA A 42 -35.01 12.19 -28.93
N GLU A 43 -35.49 11.21 -29.68
CA GLU A 43 -35.28 9.78 -29.40
C GLU A 43 -33.79 9.40 -29.53
N GLU A 44 -33.09 9.91 -30.54
CA GLU A 44 -31.64 9.74 -30.73
C GLU A 44 -30.83 10.35 -29.58
N GLU A 45 -31.14 11.59 -29.18
CA GLU A 45 -30.47 12.27 -28.06
C GLU A 45 -30.68 11.51 -26.75
N VAL A 46 -31.90 11.06 -26.46
CA VAL A 46 -32.20 10.25 -25.28
C VAL A 46 -31.42 8.93 -25.32
N ALA A 47 -31.36 8.26 -26.47
CA ALA A 47 -30.61 7.02 -26.62
C ALA A 47 -29.10 7.23 -26.44
N ALA A 48 -28.54 8.30 -27.02
CA ALA A 48 -27.13 8.66 -26.88
C ALA A 48 -26.80 8.98 -25.42
N GLN A 49 -27.64 9.76 -24.74
CA GLN A 49 -27.45 10.11 -23.33
C GLN A 49 -27.55 8.89 -22.40
N LYS A 50 -28.46 7.96 -22.69
CA LYS A 50 -28.54 6.67 -21.96
C LYS A 50 -27.26 5.87 -22.10
N ARG A 51 -26.77 5.67 -23.33
CA ARG A 51 -25.50 4.95 -23.58
C ARG A 51 -24.31 5.61 -22.86
N ALA A 52 -24.20 6.93 -22.95
CA ALA A 52 -23.13 7.68 -22.29
C ALA A 52 -23.20 7.56 -20.75
N THR A 53 -24.41 7.58 -20.19
CA THR A 53 -24.64 7.35 -18.76
C THR A 53 -24.26 5.93 -18.35
N ASP A 54 -24.67 4.92 -19.11
CA ASP A 54 -24.38 3.51 -18.82
C ASP A 54 -22.87 3.23 -18.86
N GLU A 55 -22.15 3.81 -19.82
CA GLU A 55 -20.69 3.73 -19.87
C GLU A 55 -20.03 4.39 -18.66
N LYS A 56 -20.50 5.58 -18.25
CA LYS A 56 -20.02 6.24 -17.03
C LYS A 56 -20.28 5.39 -15.78
N VAL A 57 -21.47 4.81 -15.66
CA VAL A 57 -21.81 3.91 -14.54
C VAL A 57 -20.88 2.70 -14.51
N LYS A 58 -20.63 2.05 -15.66
CA LYS A 58 -19.68 0.94 -15.77
C LYS A 58 -18.27 1.35 -15.33
N GLN A 59 -17.79 2.52 -15.77
CA GLN A 59 -16.48 3.03 -15.36
C GLN A 59 -16.41 3.30 -13.84
N ILE A 60 -17.45 3.89 -13.27
CA ILE A 60 -17.54 4.13 -11.82
C ILE A 60 -17.51 2.81 -11.05
N GLN A 61 -18.26 1.80 -11.50
CA GLN A 61 -18.28 0.47 -10.88
C GLN A 61 -16.90 -0.20 -10.93
N LEU A 62 -16.20 -0.12 -12.06
CA LEU A 62 -14.85 -0.67 -12.20
C LEU A 62 -13.86 0.02 -11.25
N ARG A 63 -13.91 1.35 -11.17
CA ARG A 63 -13.09 2.14 -10.22
C ARG A 63 -13.41 1.78 -8.76
N LEU A 64 -14.70 1.65 -8.42
CA LEU A 64 -15.14 1.26 -7.08
C LEU A 64 -14.61 -0.13 -6.71
N ALA A 65 -14.72 -1.11 -7.60
CA ALA A 65 -14.20 -2.47 -7.38
C ALA A 65 -12.68 -2.46 -7.14
N THR A 66 -11.96 -1.68 -7.94
CA THR A 66 -10.49 -1.53 -7.83
C THR A 66 -10.10 -0.88 -6.50
N ASN A 67 -10.78 0.20 -6.13
CA ASN A 67 -10.56 0.91 -4.87
C ASN A 67 -10.87 0.02 -3.66
N LYS A 68 -11.96 -0.76 -3.71
CA LYS A 68 -12.33 -1.70 -2.66
C LYS A 68 -11.26 -2.80 -2.49
N ALA A 69 -10.77 -3.37 -3.59
CA ALA A 69 -9.71 -4.38 -3.53
C ALA A 69 -8.40 -3.80 -2.96
N SER A 70 -8.04 -2.58 -3.37
CA SER A 70 -6.88 -1.86 -2.84
C SER A 70 -7.02 -1.57 -1.33
N ALA A 71 -8.17 -1.04 -0.92
CA ALA A 71 -8.47 -0.75 0.48
C ALA A 71 -8.44 -2.01 1.35
N LYS A 72 -9.01 -3.13 0.87
CA LYS A 72 -8.97 -4.42 1.56
C LYS A 72 -7.54 -4.91 1.77
N ARG A 73 -6.69 -4.85 0.73
CA ARG A 73 -5.27 -5.22 0.84
C ARG A 73 -4.53 -4.33 1.82
N LYS A 74 -4.75 -3.01 1.77
CA LYS A 74 -4.13 -2.06 2.68
C LYS A 74 -4.54 -2.31 4.14
N ALA A 75 -5.81 -2.63 4.38
CA ALA A 75 -6.29 -2.98 5.71
C ALA A 75 -5.65 -4.26 6.25
N ALA A 76 -5.54 -5.31 5.41
CA ALA A 76 -4.90 -6.56 5.80
C ALA A 76 -3.41 -6.37 6.14
N LEU A 77 -2.68 -5.60 5.33
CA LEU A 77 -1.27 -5.29 5.62
C LEU A 77 -1.11 -4.52 6.93
N ARG A 78 -1.96 -3.50 7.17
CA ARG A 78 -1.96 -2.76 8.44
C ARG A 78 -2.23 -3.65 9.64
N GLN A 79 -3.19 -4.58 9.53
CA GLN A 79 -3.48 -5.52 10.62
C GLN A 79 -2.27 -6.38 10.98
N VAL A 80 -1.51 -6.83 9.98
CA VAL A 80 -0.26 -7.57 10.21
C VAL A 80 0.77 -6.68 10.89
N ASP A 81 0.98 -5.46 10.40
CA ASP A 81 1.94 -4.51 10.97
C ASP A 81 1.59 -4.16 12.42
N ASP A 82 0.32 -3.86 12.70
CA ASP A 82 -0.17 -3.54 14.05
C ASP A 82 -0.02 -4.74 15.00
N SER A 83 -0.19 -5.96 14.49
CA SER A 83 0.01 -7.18 15.28
C SER A 83 1.49 -7.43 15.55
N TYR A 84 2.35 -7.19 14.56
CA TYR A 84 3.79 -7.22 14.72
C TYR A 84 4.26 -6.24 15.79
N HIS A 85 3.87 -4.96 15.69
CA HIS A 85 4.27 -3.94 16.66
C HIS A 85 3.82 -4.28 18.07
N ARG A 86 2.57 -4.74 18.27
CA ARG A 86 2.08 -5.17 19.59
C ARG A 86 2.89 -6.31 20.19
N VAL A 87 3.25 -7.31 19.38
CA VAL A 87 4.09 -8.43 19.85
C VAL A 87 5.50 -7.94 20.20
N MET A 88 6.09 -7.10 19.36
CA MET A 88 7.43 -6.56 19.58
C MET A 88 7.51 -5.70 20.84
N ASP A 89 6.50 -4.84 21.06
CA ASP A 89 6.42 -4.01 22.27
C ASP A 89 6.32 -4.88 23.52
N ALA A 90 5.48 -5.93 23.49
CA ALA A 90 5.37 -6.88 24.60
C ALA A 90 6.69 -7.64 24.87
N VAL A 91 7.40 -8.05 23.81
CA VAL A 91 8.70 -8.72 23.92
C VAL A 91 9.75 -7.78 24.51
N LEU A 92 9.82 -6.52 24.05
CA LEU A 92 10.77 -5.54 24.56
C LEU A 92 10.53 -5.19 26.03
N VAL A 93 9.27 -5.16 26.48
CA VAL A 93 8.91 -4.97 27.89
C VAL A 93 9.28 -6.19 28.73
N ALA A 94 9.11 -7.40 28.19
CA ALA A 94 9.44 -8.63 28.89
C ALA A 94 10.95 -8.91 28.99
N LEU A 95 11.75 -8.35 28.08
CA LEU A 95 13.20 -8.49 28.08
C LEU A 95 13.84 -7.48 29.02
N ASP A 96 14.59 -7.99 29.99
CA ASP A 96 15.32 -7.23 30.99
C ASP A 96 16.74 -7.80 31.18
N CYS A 97 17.51 -7.25 32.11
CA CYS A 97 18.83 -7.80 32.38
C CYS A 97 18.76 -9.22 32.98
N ASN A 98 17.76 -9.53 33.81
CA ASN A 98 17.70 -10.83 34.48
C ASN A 98 17.48 -11.97 33.49
N THR A 99 16.62 -11.75 32.50
CA THR A 99 16.38 -12.67 31.39
C THR A 99 17.58 -12.75 30.46
N LEU A 100 18.29 -11.64 30.21
CA LEU A 100 19.41 -11.61 29.29
C LEU A 100 20.72 -12.18 29.86
N ARG A 101 21.00 -11.92 31.14
CA ARG A 101 22.31 -12.18 31.78
C ARG A 101 22.81 -13.62 31.61
N PRO A 102 21.99 -14.68 31.76
CA PRO A 102 22.42 -16.06 31.53
C PRO A 102 22.90 -16.33 30.09
N HIS A 103 22.45 -15.52 29.13
CA HIS A 103 22.74 -15.68 27.71
C HIS A 103 23.89 -14.79 27.21
N LEU A 104 24.37 -13.83 28.01
CA LEU A 104 25.44 -12.89 27.62
C LEU A 104 26.70 -13.61 27.11
N PRO A 105 27.24 -14.67 27.76
CA PRO A 105 28.41 -15.36 27.24
C PRO A 105 28.22 -15.94 25.84
N TYR A 106 27.02 -16.45 25.53
CA TYR A 106 26.69 -16.96 24.20
C TYR A 106 26.61 -15.84 23.16
N TRP A 107 26.05 -14.69 23.54
CA TRP A 107 25.92 -13.55 22.64
C TRP A 107 27.27 -12.89 22.36
N ILE A 108 28.15 -12.87 23.35
CA ILE A 108 29.54 -12.44 23.18
C ILE A 108 30.28 -13.42 22.26
N ALA A 109 30.11 -14.73 22.47
CA ALA A 109 30.73 -15.75 21.62
C ALA A 109 30.26 -15.67 20.16
N GLU A 110 28.95 -15.55 19.93
CA GLU A 110 28.37 -15.37 18.59
C GLU A 110 28.94 -14.13 17.90
N ALA A 111 29.00 -13.01 18.61
CA ALA A 111 29.53 -11.76 18.08
C ALA A 111 31.04 -11.86 17.76
N ALA A 112 31.80 -12.58 18.59
CA ALA A 112 33.24 -12.75 18.38
C ALA A 112 33.52 -13.61 17.15
N ILE A 113 32.75 -14.69 16.97
CA ILE A 113 32.81 -15.54 15.77
C ILE A 113 32.42 -14.71 14.54
N GLY A 114 31.35 -13.91 14.63
CA GLY A 114 30.91 -13.05 13.52
C GLY A 114 31.87 -11.91 13.17
N LEU A 115 32.66 -11.43 14.13
CA LEU A 115 33.70 -10.42 13.91
C LEU A 115 34.96 -11.01 13.25
N ASP A 116 35.23 -12.30 13.46
CA ASP A 116 36.37 -13.05 12.92
C ASP A 116 37.74 -12.38 13.18
N ARG A 117 37.99 -12.05 14.45
CA ARG A 117 39.27 -11.47 14.92
C ARG A 117 39.83 -12.27 16.08
N LYS A 118 41.16 -12.34 16.16
CA LYS A 118 41.86 -13.00 17.28
C LYS A 118 41.69 -12.26 18.60
N GLU A 119 41.44 -10.95 18.55
CA GLU A 119 41.22 -10.11 19.72
C GLU A 119 40.08 -9.11 19.46
N ALA A 120 39.25 -8.89 20.48
CA ALA A 120 38.13 -7.95 20.40
C ALA A 120 37.84 -7.28 21.74
N ARG A 121 37.34 -6.05 21.69
CA ARG A 121 36.79 -5.28 22.81
C ARG A 121 35.30 -5.50 22.91
N VAL A 122 34.79 -5.72 24.12
CA VAL A 122 33.37 -5.96 24.42
C VAL A 122 32.80 -4.74 25.13
N SER A 123 31.99 -3.97 24.42
CA SER A 123 31.19 -2.89 24.98
C SER A 123 29.82 -3.42 25.42
N PHE A 124 29.28 -2.93 26.53
CA PHE A 124 28.06 -3.47 27.14
C PHE A 124 27.20 -2.38 27.79
N SER A 125 25.98 -2.74 28.16
CA SER A 125 25.02 -1.80 28.76
C SER A 125 25.27 -1.57 30.24
N ARG A 126 25.09 -0.35 30.74
CA ARG A 126 25.08 -0.10 32.20
C ARG A 126 23.97 -0.87 32.92
N LEU A 127 22.84 -1.10 32.24
CA LEU A 127 21.69 -1.82 32.79
C LEU A 127 21.93 -3.32 32.89
N CYS A 128 22.84 -3.86 32.08
CA CYS A 128 23.23 -5.26 32.14
C CYS A 128 24.74 -5.42 31.97
N PRO A 129 25.50 -5.24 33.08
CA PRO A 129 26.95 -5.32 33.06
C PRO A 129 27.45 -6.69 32.63
N VAL A 130 28.48 -6.70 31.79
CA VAL A 130 29.28 -7.89 31.48
C VAL A 130 30.40 -7.98 32.50
N THR A 131 30.71 -9.20 32.95
CA THR A 131 31.82 -9.46 33.88
C THR A 131 32.97 -10.17 33.17
N GLU A 132 34.16 -10.14 33.78
CA GLU A 132 35.32 -10.93 33.31
C GLU A 132 35.02 -12.45 33.29
N GLU A 133 34.13 -12.93 34.16
CA GLU A 133 33.71 -14.33 34.15
C GLU A 133 32.89 -14.66 32.89
N ASP A 134 32.05 -13.73 32.44
CA ASP A 134 31.28 -13.88 31.21
C ASP A 134 32.18 -13.92 29.97
N LEU A 135 33.25 -13.10 29.96
CA LEU A 135 34.26 -13.14 28.90
C LEU A 135 34.97 -14.50 28.85
N LYS A 136 35.45 -15.01 29.99
CA LYS A 136 36.10 -16.34 30.06
C LYS A 136 35.17 -17.46 29.60
N LYS A 137 33.88 -17.40 29.97
CA LYS A 137 32.86 -18.35 29.49
C LYS A 137 32.69 -18.25 27.97
N ALA A 138 32.62 -17.03 27.43
CA ALA A 138 32.52 -16.81 25.99
C ALA A 138 33.75 -17.34 25.24
N GLU A 139 34.97 -17.06 25.71
CA GLU A 139 36.20 -17.59 25.13
C GLU A 139 36.23 -19.13 25.12
N ALA A 140 35.79 -19.77 26.22
CA ALA A 140 35.68 -21.22 26.29
C ALA A 140 34.63 -21.78 25.32
N LEU A 141 33.49 -21.10 25.16
CA LEU A 141 32.45 -21.46 24.19
C LEU A 141 32.97 -21.37 22.75
N ILE A 142 33.71 -20.31 22.42
CA ILE A 142 34.34 -20.12 21.10
C ILE A 142 35.34 -21.25 20.85
N LEU A 143 36.27 -21.48 21.77
CA LEU A 143 37.29 -22.52 21.63
C LEU A 143 36.66 -23.91 21.41
N LYS A 144 35.58 -24.20 22.13
CA LYS A 144 34.84 -25.46 21.97
C LYS A 144 34.14 -25.56 20.61
N ALA A 145 33.57 -24.47 20.12
CA ALA A 145 32.78 -24.47 18.88
C ALA A 145 33.63 -24.40 17.60
N THR A 146 34.75 -23.66 17.62
CA THR A 146 35.54 -23.37 16.42
C THR A 146 36.98 -23.89 16.50
N GLY A 147 37.47 -24.26 17.69
CA GLY A 147 38.88 -24.60 17.91
C GLY A 147 39.82 -23.38 17.98
N ALA A 148 39.32 -22.17 17.71
CA ALA A 148 40.12 -20.96 17.73
C ALA A 148 40.21 -20.37 19.15
N LYS A 149 41.41 -19.87 19.49
CA LYS A 149 41.60 -19.06 20.70
C LYS A 149 41.41 -17.58 20.34
N ILE A 150 40.36 -16.98 20.87
CA ILE A 150 40.08 -15.55 20.78
C ILE A 150 40.28 -14.94 22.18
N ARG A 151 40.89 -13.77 22.25
CA ARG A 151 41.03 -12.99 23.49
C ARG A 151 40.02 -11.85 23.51
N LEU A 152 39.22 -11.78 24.56
CA LEU A 152 38.20 -10.76 24.74
C LEU A 152 38.63 -9.79 25.84
N HIS A 153 38.44 -8.51 25.58
CA HIS A 153 38.79 -7.43 26.51
C HIS A 153 37.53 -6.65 26.88
N LEU A 154 37.32 -6.42 28.17
CA LEU A 154 36.21 -5.58 28.61
C LEU A 154 36.49 -4.12 28.24
N GLU A 155 35.50 -3.43 27.67
CA GLU A 155 35.63 -2.00 27.37
C GLU A 155 34.85 -1.16 28.37
N GLU A 156 35.44 -0.06 28.85
CA GLU A 156 34.79 0.87 29.79
C GLU A 156 33.69 1.72 29.12
N LYS A 157 33.59 1.67 27.79
CA LYS A 157 32.58 2.39 27.03
C LYS A 157 31.27 1.63 27.04
N TYR A 158 30.25 2.27 27.62
CA TYR A 158 28.91 1.72 27.65
C TYR A 158 28.12 1.98 26.37
N ILE A 159 27.29 1.02 25.99
CA ILE A 159 26.33 1.15 24.89
C ILE A 159 24.94 1.49 25.42
N GLN A 160 24.11 2.07 24.55
CA GLN A 160 22.70 2.34 24.83
C GLN A 160 21.83 1.12 24.48
N GLY A 161 20.95 0.68 25.38
CA GLY A 161 20.12 -0.51 25.17
C GLY A 161 20.77 -1.79 25.70
N LEU A 162 20.04 -2.92 25.65
CA LEU A 162 20.47 -4.21 26.19
C LEU A 162 21.26 -5.03 25.15
N GLY A 163 22.24 -5.80 25.63
CA GLY A 163 23.11 -6.65 24.81
C GLY A 163 24.56 -6.20 24.81
N VAL A 164 25.30 -6.57 23.76
CA VAL A 164 26.74 -6.33 23.63
C VAL A 164 27.11 -5.87 22.22
N VAL A 165 28.20 -5.11 22.11
CA VAL A 165 28.83 -4.77 20.85
C VAL A 165 30.30 -5.16 20.93
N LEU A 166 30.77 -5.92 19.96
CA LEU A 166 32.18 -6.28 19.87
C LEU A 166 32.86 -5.41 18.83
N THR A 167 34.04 -4.90 19.14
CA THR A 167 34.82 -4.04 18.24
C THR A 167 36.25 -4.56 18.16
N SER A 168 36.86 -4.52 16.98
CA SER A 168 38.27 -4.88 16.82
C SER A 168 39.19 -3.92 17.57
N LEU A 169 40.41 -4.34 17.90
CA LEU A 169 41.37 -3.50 18.65
C LEU A 169 41.74 -2.21 17.91
N ASP A 170 41.78 -2.25 16.58
CA ASP A 170 42.02 -1.07 15.72
C ASP A 170 40.76 -0.21 15.51
N GLY A 171 39.59 -0.66 15.96
CA GLY A 171 38.32 0.05 15.79
C GLY A 171 37.73 -0.01 14.37
N SER A 172 38.35 -0.75 13.44
CA SER A 172 37.94 -0.78 12.03
C SER A 172 36.63 -1.52 11.79
N THR A 173 36.31 -2.50 12.63
CA THR A 173 35.15 -3.37 12.47
C THR A 173 34.43 -3.56 13.79
N SER A 174 33.09 -3.62 13.74
CA SER A 174 32.27 -3.93 14.90
C SER A 174 31.13 -4.87 14.55
N PHE A 175 30.79 -5.72 15.52
CA PHE A 175 29.65 -6.60 15.46
C PHE A 175 28.65 -6.19 16.54
N ASN A 176 27.54 -5.62 16.10
CA ASN A 176 26.47 -5.22 17.02
C ASN A 176 25.58 -6.43 17.34
N ASN A 177 25.51 -6.81 18.61
CA ASN A 177 24.66 -7.89 19.09
C ASN A 177 23.67 -7.44 20.17
N GLN A 178 23.16 -6.22 20.02
CA GLN A 178 22.11 -5.67 20.87
C GLN A 178 20.75 -6.30 20.59
N VAL A 179 19.86 -6.29 21.58
CA VAL A 179 18.53 -6.92 21.52
C VAL A 179 17.73 -6.39 20.33
N ASP A 180 17.65 -5.07 20.16
CA ASP A 180 16.92 -4.40 19.09
C ASP A 180 17.46 -4.77 17.70
N ILE A 181 18.79 -4.86 17.56
CA ILE A 181 19.44 -5.27 16.32
C ILE A 181 19.20 -6.76 16.03
N ARG A 182 19.26 -7.63 17.04
CA ARG A 182 18.92 -9.06 16.89
C ARG A 182 17.47 -9.22 16.44
N LEU A 183 16.53 -8.56 17.11
CA LEU A 183 15.11 -8.63 16.76
C LEU A 183 14.86 -8.14 15.32
N ARG A 184 15.54 -7.07 14.89
CA ARG A 184 15.47 -6.60 13.50
C ARG A 184 16.01 -7.63 12.50
N ARG A 185 17.10 -8.34 12.81
CA ARG A 185 17.62 -9.42 11.94
C ARG A 185 16.61 -10.55 11.75
N PHE A 186 15.81 -10.84 12.77
CA PHE A 186 14.77 -11.86 12.73
C PHE A 186 13.39 -11.32 12.33
N GLU A 187 13.26 -10.04 11.97
CA GLU A 187 11.98 -9.38 11.68
C GLU A 187 11.14 -10.17 10.67
N ARG A 188 11.75 -10.59 9.55
CA ARG A 188 11.05 -11.36 8.52
C ARG A 188 10.49 -12.68 9.07
N LEU A 189 11.28 -13.40 9.86
CA LEU A 189 10.87 -14.67 10.45
C LEU A 189 9.74 -14.45 11.47
N ILE A 190 9.88 -13.46 12.34
CA ILE A 190 8.87 -13.09 13.33
C ILE A 190 7.55 -12.72 12.65
N ARG A 191 7.61 -11.90 11.58
CA ARG A 191 6.42 -11.52 10.80
C ARG A 191 5.72 -12.74 10.20
N SER A 192 6.47 -13.69 9.64
CA SER A 192 5.89 -14.95 9.14
C SER A 192 5.21 -15.76 10.25
N MET A 193 5.85 -15.90 11.42
CA MET A 193 5.27 -16.61 12.57
C MET A 193 3.98 -15.96 13.09
N ILE A 194 3.90 -14.62 13.05
CA ILE A 194 2.69 -13.88 13.44
C ILE A 194 1.58 -14.10 12.41
N GLN A 195 1.90 -14.06 11.12
CA GLN A 195 0.93 -14.29 10.05
C GLN A 195 0.35 -15.71 10.06
N GLU A 196 1.16 -16.72 10.37
CA GLU A 196 0.71 -18.13 10.48
C GLU A 196 -0.26 -18.37 11.65
N ARG A 197 -0.25 -17.49 12.66
CA ARG A 197 -1.06 -17.62 13.89
C ARG A 197 -2.21 -16.60 13.97
N ALA A 198 -2.32 -15.70 13.00
CA ALA A 198 -3.36 -14.67 12.91
C ALA A 198 -4.54 -15.15 12.05
#